data_AF-A0A5E7YBC7-F1
#
_entry.id   AF-A0A5E7YBC7-F1
#
_cell.length_a   1.000
_cell.length_b   1.000
_cell.length_c   1.000
_cell.angle_alpha   90.00
_cell.angle_beta   90.00
_cell.angle_gamma   90.00
#
_symmetry.space_group_name_H-M   'P 1'
#
loop_
_entity.id
_entity.type
_entity.pdbx_description
1 polymer ?
#
loop_
_entity_poly.entity_id
_entity_poly.type
_entity_poly.pdbx_seq_one_letter_code
_entity_poly.pdbx_strand_id
1 'polypeptide(L)'
;MIYEELTHRIIGCAMKVHTFLGNGFQEVIYQRALAIEMEKQGLGYAREMEMTIYYEGIDIGTRRVDFFVEDKIMVELKAVIDLNDNHLNQCRNYLEAYNLPVGLLINFGSRSLQYKRIYNTKHPDVKAKQ
;
A
#
# COMPACT_ATOMS: atom_id res chain seq x y z
N MET A 1 -16.69 -2.13 5.00
CA MET A 1 -15.77 -1.00 4.72
C MET A 1 -15.51 -0.88 3.22
N ILE A 2 -14.99 0.25 2.71
CA ILE A 2 -14.66 0.36 1.27
C ILE A 2 -13.51 -0.60 0.90
N TYR A 3 -13.65 -1.32 -0.22
CA TYR A 3 -12.68 -2.30 -0.74
C TYR A 3 -12.18 -3.35 0.27
N GLU A 4 -13.02 -3.73 1.24
CA GLU A 4 -12.66 -4.62 2.34
C GLU A 4 -12.16 -5.99 1.86
N GLU A 5 -12.87 -6.62 0.94
CA GLU A 5 -12.49 -7.91 0.35
C GLU A 5 -11.13 -7.84 -0.37
N LEU A 6 -10.94 -6.82 -1.21
CA LEU A 6 -9.68 -6.64 -1.95
C LEU A 6 -8.50 -6.40 -1.00
N THR A 7 -8.66 -5.54 0.01
CA THR A 7 -7.59 -5.35 1.01
C THR A 7 -7.27 -6.64 1.78
N HIS A 8 -8.28 -7.45 2.13
CA HIS A 8 -8.05 -8.75 2.78
C HIS A 8 -7.25 -9.70 1.88
N ARG A 9 -7.56 -9.76 0.58
CA ARG A 9 -6.80 -10.58 -0.37
C ARG A 9 -5.33 -10.16 -0.46
N ILE A 10 -5.06 -8.85 -0.56
CA ILE A 10 -3.69 -8.31 -0.60
C ILE A 10 -2.94 -8.61 0.71
N ILE A 11 -3.58 -8.39 1.87
CA ILE A 11 -2.97 -8.69 3.17
C ILE A 11 -2.70 -10.19 3.31
N GLY A 12 -3.60 -11.06 2.83
CA GLY A 12 -3.39 -12.50 2.80
C GLY A 12 -2.17 -12.90 1.99
N CYS A 13 -1.95 -12.28 0.83
CA CYS A 13 -0.72 -12.46 0.04
C CYS A 13 0.53 -12.07 0.84
N ALA A 14 0.50 -10.89 1.48
CA ALA A 14 1.61 -10.41 2.31
C ALA A 14 1.88 -11.31 3.52
N MET A 15 0.85 -11.84 4.17
CA MET A 15 0.98 -12.78 5.28
C MET A 15 1.69 -14.07 4.84
N LYS A 16 1.33 -14.60 3.67
CA LYS A 16 1.98 -15.80 3.13
C LYS A 16 3.44 -15.55 2.78
N VAL A 17 3.75 -14.39 2.20
CA VAL A 17 5.14 -13.95 1.93
C VAL A 17 5.96 -13.86 3.23
N HIS A 18 5.45 -13.17 4.25
CA HIS A 18 6.15 -13.01 5.54
C HIS A 18 6.29 -14.34 6.27
N THR A 19 5.29 -15.22 6.20
CA THR A 19 5.37 -16.57 6.77
C THR A 19 6.49 -17.39 6.13
N PHE A 20 6.68 -17.27 4.82
CA PHE A 20 7.69 -18.05 4.09
C PHE A 20 9.11 -17.47 4.24
N LEU A 21 9.26 -16.14 4.13
CA LEU A 21 10.58 -15.49 4.15
C LEU A 21 11.03 -15.06 5.55
N GLY A 22 10.12 -14.87 6.50
CA GLY A 22 10.39 -14.18 7.75
C GLY A 22 10.71 -12.69 7.54
N ASN A 23 11.27 -12.06 8.56
CA ASN A 23 11.84 -10.72 8.47
C ASN A 23 13.38 -10.77 8.25
N GLY A 24 13.98 -9.65 7.86
CA GLY A 24 15.45 -9.51 7.71
C GLY A 24 15.95 -9.26 6.28
N PHE A 25 15.11 -9.45 5.26
CA PHE A 25 15.44 -9.06 3.89
C PHE A 25 15.19 -7.57 3.63
N GLN A 26 15.81 -7.06 2.56
CA GLN A 26 15.51 -5.72 2.02
C GLN A 26 14.10 -5.67 1.43
N GLU A 27 13.49 -4.48 1.46
CA GLU A 27 12.13 -4.21 0.97
C GLU A 27 11.86 -4.74 -0.44
N VAL A 28 12.82 -4.58 -1.35
CA VAL A 28 12.74 -5.06 -2.75
C VAL A 28 12.51 -6.57 -2.87
N ILE A 29 12.99 -7.36 -1.90
CA ILE A 29 12.79 -8.81 -1.89
C ILE A 29 11.32 -9.13 -1.57
N TYR A 30 10.73 -8.45 -0.57
CA TYR A 30 9.31 -8.61 -0.27
C TYR A 30 8.43 -8.10 -1.39
N GLN A 31 8.80 -6.99 -2.05
CA GLN A 31 8.09 -6.47 -3.22
C GLN A 31 8.02 -7.55 -4.31
N ARG A 32 9.15 -8.16 -4.68
CA ARG A 32 9.19 -9.23 -5.70
C ARG A 32 8.38 -10.46 -5.27
N ALA A 33 8.45 -10.87 -4.01
CA ALA A 33 7.70 -12.00 -3.50
C ALA A 33 6.17 -11.74 -3.47
N LEU A 34 5.76 -10.52 -3.10
CA LEU A 34 4.37 -10.12 -3.08
C LEU A 34 3.77 -10.08 -4.49
N ALA A 35 4.54 -9.61 -5.48
CA ALA A 35 4.14 -9.63 -6.89
C ALA A 35 3.78 -11.05 -7.36
N ILE A 36 4.63 -12.04 -7.03
CA ILE A 36 4.39 -13.46 -7.36
C ILE A 36 3.13 -13.99 -6.67
N GLU A 37 2.92 -13.68 -5.38
CA GLU A 37 1.76 -14.18 -4.66
C GLU A 37 0.46 -13.52 -5.15
N MET A 38 0.47 -12.22 -5.46
CA MET A 38 -0.69 -11.54 -6.04
C MET A 38 -1.05 -12.10 -7.42
N GLU A 39 -0.05 -12.40 -8.27
CA GLU A 39 -0.26 -13.05 -9.57
C GLU A 39 -0.90 -14.44 -9.42
N LYS A 40 -0.43 -15.25 -8.47
CA LYS A 40 -1.04 -16.56 -8.15
C LYS A 40 -2.49 -16.45 -7.68
N GLN A 41 -2.84 -15.36 -7.01
CA GLN A 41 -4.21 -15.08 -6.57
C GLN A 41 -5.06 -14.40 -7.66
N GLY A 42 -4.52 -14.20 -8.86
CA GLY A 42 -5.21 -13.55 -9.98
C GLY A 42 -5.54 -12.08 -9.72
N LEU A 43 -4.72 -11.38 -8.94
CA LEU A 43 -4.85 -9.94 -8.72
C LEU A 43 -4.06 -9.16 -9.78
N GLY A 44 -4.71 -8.22 -10.46
CA GLY A 44 -4.07 -7.26 -11.34
C GLY A 44 -3.34 -6.18 -10.53
N TYR A 45 -2.11 -5.84 -10.93
CA TYR A 45 -1.35 -4.76 -10.30
C TYR A 45 -0.39 -4.08 -11.28
N ALA A 46 -0.15 -2.79 -11.07
CA ALA A 46 1.01 -2.08 -11.58
C ALA A 46 2.07 -2.01 -10.48
N ARG A 47 3.32 -2.39 -10.78
CA ARG A 47 4.45 -2.29 -9.85
C ARG A 47 5.22 -1.01 -10.11
N GLU A 48 5.71 -0.37 -9.05
CA GLU A 48 6.59 0.80 -9.17
C GLU A 48 5.94 1.91 -10.04
N MET A 49 4.64 2.13 -9.86
CA MET A 49 3.87 3.08 -10.65
C MET A 49 4.19 4.51 -10.25
N GLU A 50 4.65 5.32 -11.20
CA GLU A 50 4.83 6.75 -10.99
C GLU A 50 3.47 7.46 -10.98
N MET A 51 3.27 8.30 -9.98
CA MET A 51 2.07 9.11 -9.83
C MET A 51 2.47 10.56 -9.62
N THR A 52 1.86 11.46 -10.40
CA THR A 52 2.16 12.89 -10.39
C THR A 52 1.61 13.56 -9.14
N ILE A 53 2.42 14.41 -8.52
CA ILE A 53 2.03 15.22 -7.38
C ILE A 53 1.82 16.66 -7.86
N TYR A 54 0.69 17.23 -7.46
CA TYR A 54 0.34 18.61 -7.75
C TYR A 54 0.40 19.48 -6.50
N TYR A 55 0.98 20.66 -6.61
CA TYR A 55 0.88 21.74 -5.63
C TYR A 55 0.09 22.89 -6.27
N GLU A 56 -1.09 23.20 -5.75
CA GLU A 56 -1.99 24.23 -6.30
C GLU A 56 -2.29 24.05 -7.81
N GLY A 57 -2.39 22.80 -8.26
CA GLY A 57 -2.63 22.45 -9.68
C GLY A 57 -1.38 22.47 -10.55
N ILE A 58 -0.21 22.79 -10.01
CA ILE A 58 1.07 22.78 -10.71
C ILE A 58 1.77 21.44 -10.45
N ASP A 59 2.20 20.75 -11.50
CA ASP A 59 3.02 19.54 -11.41
C ASP A 59 4.37 19.87 -10.75
N ILE A 60 4.69 19.18 -9.67
CA ILE A 60 5.95 19.34 -8.91
C ILE A 60 6.81 18.07 -8.89
N GLY A 61 6.49 17.10 -9.75
CA GLY A 61 7.20 15.84 -9.89
C GLY A 61 6.34 14.62 -9.58
N THR A 62 6.98 13.46 -9.59
CA THR A 62 6.32 12.17 -9.38
C THR A 62 6.78 11.50 -8.10
N ARG A 63 5.92 10.65 -7.55
CA ARG A 63 6.31 9.66 -6.56
C ARG A 63 5.85 8.29 -7.01
N ARG A 64 6.74 7.34 -6.82
CA ARG A 64 6.56 5.95 -7.22
C ARG A 64 5.92 5.13 -6.11
N VAL A 65 4.77 4.54 -6.31
CA VAL A 65 4.16 3.62 -5.33
C VAL A 65 4.63 2.20 -5.57
N ASP A 66 4.77 1.37 -4.52
CA ASP A 66 5.25 -0.01 -4.70
C ASP A 66 4.29 -0.83 -5.56
N PHE A 67 2.99 -0.75 -5.24
CA PHE A 67 1.94 -1.32 -6.08
C PHE A 67 0.71 -0.42 -6.16
N PHE A 68 0.08 -0.46 -7.32
CA PHE A 68 -1.29 -0.03 -7.53
C PHE A 68 -2.12 -1.24 -7.97
N VAL A 69 -2.98 -1.72 -7.08
CA VAL A 69 -3.68 -3.01 -7.23
C VAL A 69 -5.12 -2.77 -7.67
N GLU A 70 -5.55 -3.49 -8.73
CA GLU A 70 -6.90 -3.44 -9.32
C GLU A 70 -7.38 -2.03 -9.66
N ASP A 71 -6.44 -1.14 -9.99
CA ASP A 71 -6.65 0.30 -10.22
C ASP A 71 -7.40 1.03 -9.09
N LYS A 72 -7.29 0.52 -7.86
CA LYS A 72 -8.10 0.97 -6.70
C LYS A 72 -7.31 1.20 -5.44
N ILE A 73 -6.30 0.38 -5.16
CA ILE A 73 -5.60 0.36 -3.88
C ILE A 73 -4.12 0.61 -4.08
N MET A 74 -3.64 1.70 -3.48
CA MET A 74 -2.21 1.93 -3.31
C MET A 74 -1.67 1.03 -2.19
N VAL A 75 -0.59 0.31 -2.46
CA VAL A 75 0.13 -0.49 -1.46
C VAL A 75 1.56 0.04 -1.36
N GLU A 76 1.96 0.42 -0.15
CA GLU A 76 3.32 0.85 0.18
C GLU A 76 3.93 -0.17 1.15
N LEU A 77 5.15 -0.59 0.86
CA LEU A 77 5.90 -1.56 1.64
C LEU A 77 6.93 -0.87 2.53
N LYS A 78 7.22 -1.52 3.65
CA LYS A 78 8.34 -1.19 4.54
C LYS A 78 9.06 -2.47 4.95
N ALA A 79 10.35 -2.36 5.22
CA ALA A 79 11.15 -3.40 5.87
C ALA A 79 11.91 -2.82 7.08
N VAL A 80 11.15 -2.35 8.09
CA VAL A 80 11.66 -1.67 9.29
C VAL A 80 11.25 -2.40 10.57
N ILE A 81 11.91 -2.11 11.69
CA ILE A 81 11.63 -2.75 12.98
C ILE A 81 10.19 -2.47 13.44
N ASP A 82 9.70 -1.24 13.23
CA ASP A 82 8.33 -0.85 13.58
C ASP A 82 7.81 0.29 12.69
N LEU A 83 6.49 0.36 12.52
CA LEU A 83 5.83 1.48 11.87
C LEU A 83 5.70 2.66 12.85
N ASN A 84 5.88 3.88 12.36
CA ASN A 84 5.69 5.10 13.13
C ASN A 84 4.70 6.04 12.43
N ASP A 85 4.36 7.15 13.10
CA ASP A 85 3.38 8.12 12.60
C ASP A 85 3.82 8.80 11.29
N ASN A 86 5.12 8.96 11.05
CA ASN A 86 5.61 9.54 9.80
C ASN A 86 5.27 8.63 8.60
N HIS A 87 5.37 7.31 8.76
CA HIS A 87 4.96 6.37 7.72
C HIS A 87 3.45 6.45 7.44
N LEU A 88 2.64 6.59 8.49
CA LEU A 88 1.18 6.72 8.34
C LEU A 88 0.80 8.04 7.65
N ASN A 89 1.42 9.14 8.06
CA ASN A 89 1.17 10.47 7.50
C ASN A 89 1.61 10.55 6.04
N GLN A 90 2.75 9.96 5.69
CA GLN A 90 3.18 9.87 4.29
C GLN A 90 2.14 9.14 3.43
N CYS A 91 1.67 7.97 3.89
CA CYS A 91 0.65 7.22 3.15
C CYS A 91 -0.68 8.00 3.01
N ARG A 92 -1.12 8.69 4.07
CA ARG A 92 -2.30 9.58 4.01
C ARG A 92 -2.14 10.69 2.98
N ASN A 93 -1.01 11.39 2.99
CA ASN A 93 -0.74 12.49 2.06
C ASN A 93 -0.80 12.01 0.60
N TYR A 94 -0.29 10.82 0.30
CA TYR A 94 -0.38 10.26 -1.04
C TYR A 94 -1.80 9.85 -1.43
N LEU A 95 -2.58 9.26 -0.53
CA LEU A 95 -3.99 9.00 -0.82
C LEU A 95 -4.79 10.28 -1.09
N GLU A 96 -4.47 11.37 -0.39
CA GLU A 96 -5.05 12.69 -0.68
C GLU A 96 -4.60 13.23 -2.03
N ALA A 97 -3.29 13.24 -2.30
CA ALA A 97 -2.71 13.75 -3.55
C ALA A 97 -3.24 13.01 -4.79
N TYR A 98 -3.46 11.70 -4.68
CA TYR A 98 -3.95 10.86 -5.79
C TYR A 98 -5.46 10.66 -5.78
N ASN A 99 -6.18 11.31 -4.87
CA ASN A 99 -7.62 11.15 -4.68
C ASN A 99 -8.05 9.67 -4.62
N LEU A 100 -7.34 8.88 -3.82
CA LEU A 100 -7.65 7.47 -3.57
C LEU A 100 -8.36 7.32 -2.21
N PRO A 101 -9.39 6.47 -2.10
CA PRO A 101 -10.13 6.32 -0.85
C PRO A 101 -9.38 5.50 0.21
N VAL A 102 -8.57 4.52 -0.21
CA VAL A 102 -7.91 3.58 0.69
C VAL A 102 -6.52 3.19 0.18
N GLY A 103 -5.60 2.98 1.12
CA GLY A 103 -4.29 2.41 0.88
C GLY A 103 -3.90 1.39 1.94
N LEU A 104 -2.90 0.58 1.63
CA LEU A 104 -2.28 -0.36 2.54
C LEU A 104 -0.83 0.03 2.78
N LEU A 105 -0.46 0.18 4.05
CA LEU A 105 0.93 0.25 4.48
C LEU A 105 1.28 -1.08 5.13
N ILE A 106 2.26 -1.80 4.58
CA ILE A 106 2.63 -3.15 5.01
C ILE A 106 4.10 -3.17 5.39
N ASN A 107 4.41 -3.54 6.63
CA ASN A 107 5.78 -3.67 7.11
C ASN A 107 6.16 -5.14 7.31
N PHE A 108 7.17 -5.58 6.57
CA PHE A 108 7.77 -6.91 6.63
C PHE A 108 8.98 -7.00 7.56
N GLY A 109 9.51 -5.88 8.05
CA GLY A 109 10.76 -5.86 8.84
C GLY A 109 10.57 -6.22 10.31
N SER A 110 9.34 -6.15 10.82
CA SER A 110 9.05 -6.49 12.21
C SER A 110 8.95 -8.00 12.43
N ARG A 111 8.94 -8.43 13.70
CA ARG A 111 8.88 -9.85 14.09
C ARG A 111 7.64 -10.56 13.54
N SER A 112 6.53 -9.84 13.46
CA SER A 112 5.31 -10.25 12.76
C SER A 112 5.00 -9.25 11.66
N LEU A 113 4.30 -9.68 10.61
CA LEU A 113 3.79 -8.75 9.60
C LEU A 113 2.93 -7.69 10.28
N GLN A 114 3.28 -6.42 10.10
CA GLN A 114 2.43 -5.32 10.52
C GLN A 114 1.76 -4.74 9.28
N TYR A 115 0.49 -4.36 9.40
CA TYR A 115 -0.19 -3.66 8.32
C TYR A 115 -1.16 -2.63 8.89
N LYS A 116 -1.39 -1.57 8.11
CA LYS A 116 -2.39 -0.54 8.39
C LYS A 116 -3.18 -0.25 7.12
N ARG A 117 -4.51 -0.31 7.25
CA ARG A 117 -5.42 0.28 6.27
C ARG A 117 -5.49 1.77 6.55
N ILE A 118 -5.12 2.57 5.57
CA ILE A 118 -5.15 4.02 5.65
C ILE A 118 -6.33 4.50 4.79
N TYR A 119 -7.15 5.37 5.34
CA TYR A 119 -8.30 5.93 4.66
C TYR A 119 -8.08 7.42 4.40
N ASN A 120 -8.41 7.85 3.19
CA ASN A 120 -8.50 9.28 2.87
C ASN A 120 -9.86 9.79 3.35
N THR A 121 -9.88 10.44 4.51
CA THR A 121 -11.11 11.00 5.10
C THR A 121 -11.70 12.16 4.29
N LYS A 122 -10.95 12.72 3.33
CA LYS A 122 -11.43 13.77 2.42
C LYS A 122 -12.14 13.20 1.20
N HIS A 123 -11.91 11.93 0.85
CA HIS A 123 -12.48 11.28 -0.32
C HIS A 123 -14.00 11.08 -0.20
N PRO A 124 -14.81 11.38 -1.24
CA PRO A 124 -16.26 11.26 -1.20
C PRO A 124 -16.77 9.88 -0.75
N ASP A 125 -16.19 8.81 -1.30
CA ASP A 125 -16.62 7.43 -1.00
C ASP A 125 -16.33 6.98 0.44
N VAL A 126 -15.40 7.64 1.12
CA VAL A 126 -15.09 7.37 2.54
C VAL A 126 -16.02 8.18 3.44
N LYS A 127 -16.24 9.45 3.11
CA LYS A 127 -17.18 10.34 3.83
C LYS A 127 -18.61 9.79 3.83
N ALA A 128 -19.06 9.20 2.73
CA ALA A 128 -20.41 8.65 2.61
C ALA A 128 -20.67 7.38 3.46
N LYS A 129 -19.64 6.83 4.12
CA LYS A 129 -19.70 5.57 4.89
C LYS A 129 -19.33 5.74 6.37
N GLN A 130 -19.16 6.99 6.84
CA GLN A 130 -19.07 7.35 8.26
C GLN A 130 -20.40 7.91 8.73
#